data_AF-A0A8J9RRS7-F1
#
_entry.id   AF-A0A8J9RRS7-F1
#
_cell.length_a   1.000
_cell.length_b   1.000
_cell.length_c   1.000
_cell.angle_alpha   90.00
_cell.angle_beta   90.00
_cell.angle_gamma   90.00
#
_symmetry.space_group_name_H-M   'P 1'
#
loop_
_entity.id
_entity.type
_entity.pdbx_description
1 polymer ?
#
loop_
_entity_poly.entity_id
_entity_poly.type
_entity_poly.pdbx_seq_one_letter_code
_entity_poly.pdbx_strand_id
1 'polypeptide(L)'
;MPHRPPAYRNCNGFEPSQDSIGLRLHPPTCTAFLTAAAALCLPASPALAAIHAEPTNALSLPTWAIHISSTVEWGTAMLLFWRYAEVTGNERWKGLTWGMLPLLGGAMAACTYHFFYNPRELDILVALQAFLTVAGNCTCAWAAYRIYEDAKASSSDA
;
A
#
# COMPACT_ATOMS: atom_id res chain seq x y z
N MET A 1 -18.00 41.17 -1.74
CA MET A 1 -17.55 40.47 -0.51
C MET A 1 -16.52 39.43 -0.93
N PRO A 2 -15.22 39.58 -0.61
CA PRO A 2 -14.24 38.58 -1.00
C PRO A 2 -14.32 37.37 -0.05
N HIS A 3 -14.46 36.19 -0.64
CA HIS A 3 -14.48 34.90 0.03
C HIS A 3 -13.07 34.63 0.57
N ARG A 4 -12.90 34.62 1.90
CA ARG A 4 -11.63 34.27 2.55
C ARG A 4 -11.44 32.74 2.40
N PRO A 5 -10.33 32.25 1.83
CA PRO A 5 -10.02 30.82 1.89
C PRO A 5 -9.70 30.40 3.34
N PRO A 6 -10.02 29.16 3.76
CA PRO A 6 -9.65 28.69 5.08
C PRO A 6 -8.11 28.69 5.20
N ALA A 7 -7.61 29.39 6.22
CA ALA A 7 -6.20 29.41 6.54
C ALA A 7 -5.71 27.97 6.77
N TYR A 8 -4.62 27.59 6.09
CA TYR A 8 -3.87 26.39 6.40
C TYR A 8 -3.48 26.45 7.88
N ARG A 9 -4.13 25.63 8.70
CA ARG A 9 -3.84 25.58 10.13
C ARG A 9 -2.44 25.01 10.29
N ASN A 10 -1.51 25.89 10.60
CA ASN A 10 -0.13 25.55 10.89
C ASN A 10 -0.12 24.62 12.13
N CYS A 11 0.17 23.33 11.93
CA CYS A 11 0.23 22.32 13.00
C CYS A 11 1.56 22.35 13.77
N ASN A 12 2.37 23.40 13.64
CA ASN A 12 3.66 23.54 14.33
C ASN A 12 3.53 23.92 15.82
N GLY A 13 2.44 23.52 16.47
CA GLY A 13 2.14 23.85 17.87
C GLY A 13 2.13 22.65 18.82
N PHE A 14 2.86 21.57 18.50
CA PHE A 14 3.09 20.49 19.47
C PHE A 14 4.47 20.66 20.09
N GLU A 15 4.54 21.43 21.17
CA GLU A 15 5.66 21.42 22.11
C GLU A 15 5.47 20.20 23.03
N PRO A 16 6.39 19.20 23.05
CA PRO A 16 6.28 18.10 23.99
C PRO A 16 6.65 18.59 25.39
N SER A 17 5.65 18.68 26.27
CA SER A 17 5.86 18.82 27.71
C SER A 17 6.64 17.62 28.24
N GLN A 18 7.82 17.90 28.82
CA GLN A 18 8.72 16.95 29.46
C GLN A 18 8.28 16.65 30.90
N ASP A 19 7.14 15.97 31.07
CA ASP A 19 6.74 15.48 32.39
C ASP A 19 7.25 14.04 32.59
N SER A 20 8.34 13.96 33.33
CA SER A 20 9.01 12.75 33.77
C SER A 20 8.13 11.94 34.72
N ILE A 21 7.38 10.97 34.20
CA ILE A 21 6.79 9.89 35.02
C ILE A 21 7.60 8.62 34.77
N GLY A 22 8.49 8.32 35.72
CA GLY A 22 9.30 7.12 35.73
C GLY A 22 8.45 5.87 35.84
N LEU A 23 8.26 5.16 34.73
CA LEU A 23 7.72 3.81 34.71
C LEU A 23 8.86 2.82 34.52
N ARG A 24 9.20 2.11 35.60
CA ARG A 24 10.15 1.00 35.62
C ARG A 24 9.68 -0.08 34.64
N LEU A 25 10.41 -0.27 33.55
CA LEU A 25 10.16 -1.34 32.58
C LEU A 25 10.62 -2.68 33.17
N HIS A 26 9.66 -3.45 33.70
CA HIS A 26 9.83 -4.90 33.87
C HIS A 26 9.62 -5.58 32.51
N PRO A 27 10.54 -6.44 32.02
CA PRO A 27 10.28 -7.27 30.86
C PRO A 27 9.57 -8.55 31.31
N PRO A 28 8.32 -8.77 30.90
CA PRO A 28 8.00 -10.12 30.42
C PRO A 28 6.96 -10.06 29.30
N THR A 29 7.35 -9.63 28.10
CA THR A 29 6.51 -9.79 26.89
C THR A 29 7.25 -10.35 25.68
N CYS A 30 8.55 -10.67 25.79
CA CYS A 30 9.31 -11.35 24.73
C CYS A 30 8.99 -12.84 24.58
N THR A 31 8.24 -13.47 25.48
CA THR A 31 7.96 -14.92 25.44
C THR A 31 6.70 -15.31 24.64
N ALA A 32 5.87 -14.34 24.23
CA ALA A 32 4.66 -14.64 23.43
C ALA A 32 4.90 -14.64 21.91
N PHE A 33 5.93 -13.95 21.41
CA PHE A 33 6.26 -13.94 19.98
C PHE A 33 7.13 -15.13 19.54
N LEU A 34 7.83 -15.79 20.46
CA LEU A 34 8.64 -16.98 20.16
C LEU A 34 7.85 -18.30 20.20
N THR A 35 6.65 -18.33 20.80
CA THR A 35 5.83 -19.54 20.89
C THR A 35 4.92 -19.74 19.67
N ALA A 36 4.65 -18.70 18.87
CA ALA A 36 3.94 -18.85 17.59
C ALA A 36 4.85 -19.40 16.46
N ALA A 37 6.15 -19.11 16.50
CA ALA A 37 7.10 -19.58 15.49
C ALA A 37 7.40 -21.09 15.58
N ALA A 38 7.30 -21.68 16.78
CA ALA A 38 7.55 -23.11 16.98
C ALA A 38 6.40 -24.01 16.48
N ALA A 39 5.18 -23.46 16.31
CA ALA A 39 4.03 -24.22 15.80
C ALA A 39 4.07 -24.46 14.28
N LEU A 40 5.00 -23.83 13.55
CA LEU A 40 5.22 -24.06 12.11
C LEU A 40 6.16 -25.23 11.81
N CYS A 41 6.75 -25.86 12.83
CA CYS A 41 7.68 -26.99 12.68
C CYS A 41 7.01 -28.37 12.85
N LEU A 42 5.72 -28.51 12.51
CA LEU A 42 5.19 -29.85 12.24
C LEU A 42 5.84 -30.36 10.94
N PRO A 43 6.44 -31.56 10.91
CA PRO A 43 6.81 -32.15 9.64
C PRO A 43 5.53 -32.27 8.81
N ALA A 44 5.48 -31.58 7.67
CA ALA A 44 4.40 -31.76 6.72
C ALA A 44 4.30 -33.26 6.44
N SER A 45 3.19 -33.90 6.82
CA SER A 45 3.00 -35.31 6.53
C SER A 45 3.17 -35.51 5.01
N PRO A 46 3.85 -36.57 4.54
CA PRO A 46 3.95 -36.84 3.11
C PRO A 46 2.55 -36.98 2.46
N ALA A 47 1.55 -37.37 3.26
CA ALA A 47 0.15 -37.34 2.89
C ALA A 47 -0.37 -35.92 2.59
N LEU A 48 0.04 -34.89 3.34
CA LEU A 48 -0.34 -33.49 3.13
C LEU A 48 0.35 -32.88 1.91
N ALA A 49 1.62 -33.23 1.68
CA ALA A 49 2.36 -32.84 0.47
C ALA A 49 1.80 -33.51 -0.80
N ALA A 50 1.19 -34.68 -0.67
CA ALA A 50 0.52 -35.39 -1.77
C ALA A 50 -0.90 -34.89 -2.08
N ILE A 51 -1.49 -34.01 -1.27
CA ILE A 51 -2.86 -33.50 -1.51
C ILE A 51 -2.89 -32.48 -2.66
N HIS A 52 -1.77 -31.80 -2.98
CA HIS A 52 -1.71 -30.89 -4.12
C HIS A 52 -0.27 -30.73 -4.61
N ALA A 53 0.15 -31.56 -5.56
CA ALA A 53 1.35 -31.29 -6.33
C ALA A 53 1.06 -30.09 -7.26
N GLU A 54 1.61 -28.93 -6.93
CA GLU A 54 1.49 -27.74 -7.77
C GLU A 54 2.36 -27.89 -9.03
N PRO A 55 1.92 -27.31 -10.17
CA PRO A 55 2.71 -27.36 -11.40
C PRO A 55 4.00 -26.55 -11.24
N THR A 56 5.03 -26.86 -12.04
CA THR A 56 6.38 -26.27 -11.90
C THR A 56 6.45 -24.76 -12.13
N ASN A 57 5.43 -24.20 -12.77
CA ASN A 57 5.23 -22.78 -13.03
C ASN A 57 4.35 -22.09 -11.97
N ALA A 58 4.08 -22.74 -10.82
CA ALA A 58 3.41 -22.10 -9.69
C ALA A 58 4.31 -21.12 -8.94
N LEU A 59 3.71 -20.08 -8.38
CA LEU A 59 4.39 -19.21 -7.43
C LEU A 59 4.49 -19.90 -6.08
N SER A 60 5.65 -19.79 -5.42
CA SER A 60 5.82 -20.28 -4.06
C SER A 60 4.91 -19.54 -3.06
N LEU A 61 4.55 -20.20 -1.95
CA LEU A 61 3.74 -19.59 -0.89
C LEU A 61 4.29 -18.23 -0.39
N PRO A 62 5.60 -18.06 -0.15
CA PRO A 62 6.16 -16.75 0.21
C PRO A 62 5.94 -15.68 -0.89
N THR A 63 6.04 -16.06 -2.15
CA THR A 63 5.81 -15.14 -3.27
C THR A 63 4.35 -14.70 -3.34
N TRP A 64 3.41 -15.62 -3.11
CA TRP A 64 1.99 -15.30 -2.99
C TRP A 64 1.70 -14.34 -1.84
N ALA A 65 2.31 -14.58 -0.67
CA ALA A 65 2.13 -13.72 0.48
C ALA A 65 2.49 -12.26 0.15
N ILE A 66 3.62 -12.04 -0.53
CA ILE A 66 4.06 -10.70 -0.95
C ILE A 66 3.09 -10.08 -1.96
N HIS A 67 2.63 -10.82 -2.97
CA HIS A 67 1.69 -10.28 -3.97
C HIS A 67 0.40 -9.78 -3.34
N ILE A 68 -0.18 -10.59 -2.45
CA ILE A 68 -1.44 -10.24 -1.78
C ILE A 68 -1.21 -9.12 -0.78
N SER A 69 -0.16 -9.19 0.06
CA SER A 69 0.10 -8.16 1.06
C SER A 69 0.35 -6.80 0.40
N SER A 70 1.20 -6.73 -0.62
CA SER A 70 1.49 -5.47 -1.32
C SER A 70 0.28 -4.90 -2.05
N THR A 71 -0.60 -5.75 -2.60
CA THR A 71 -1.86 -5.28 -3.23
C THR A 71 -2.81 -4.66 -2.20
N VAL A 72 -2.93 -5.29 -1.02
CA VAL A 72 -3.75 -4.78 0.08
C VAL A 72 -3.15 -3.49 0.66
N GLU A 73 -1.83 -3.44 0.84
CA GLU A 73 -1.11 -2.24 1.29
C GLU A 73 -1.33 -1.08 0.32
N TRP A 74 -1.28 -1.32 -0.99
CA TRP A 74 -1.57 -0.31 -2.00
C TRP A 74 -3.02 0.20 -1.92
N GLY A 75 -4.00 -0.71 -1.82
CA GLY A 75 -5.41 -0.32 -1.64
C GLY A 75 -5.64 0.47 -0.35
N THR A 76 -4.92 0.12 0.72
CA THR A 76 -4.95 0.85 2.00
C THR A 76 -4.36 2.25 1.84
N ALA A 77 -3.23 2.39 1.13
CA ALA A 77 -2.63 3.69 0.84
C ALA A 77 -3.58 4.59 0.03
N MET A 78 -4.26 4.03 -0.96
CA MET A 78 -5.30 4.74 -1.72
C MET A 78 -6.42 5.26 -0.82
N LEU A 79 -6.92 4.43 0.11
CA LEU A 79 -7.91 4.87 1.10
C LEU A 79 -7.36 6.00 1.98
N LEU A 80 -6.11 5.88 2.46
CA LEU A 80 -5.46 6.91 3.27
C LEU A 80 -5.36 8.24 2.53
N PHE A 81 -4.94 8.26 1.26
CA PHE A 81 -4.88 9.50 0.48
C PHE A 81 -6.26 10.12 0.24
N TRP A 82 -7.29 9.29 0.04
CA TRP A 82 -8.66 9.80 -0.04
C TRP A 82 -9.11 10.46 1.25
N ARG A 83 -8.88 9.81 2.40
CA ARG A 83 -9.20 10.38 3.72
C ARG A 83 -8.40 11.63 4.03
N TYR A 84 -7.13 11.64 3.63
CA TYR A 84 -6.28 12.82 3.77
C TYR A 84 -6.86 14.02 2.99
N ALA A 85 -7.39 13.78 1.78
CA ALA A 85 -8.08 14.82 1.02
C ALA A 85 -9.30 15.40 1.78
N GLU A 86 -10.10 14.54 2.40
CA GLU A 86 -11.28 14.93 3.18
C GLU A 86 -10.90 15.74 4.42
N VAL A 87 -9.88 15.28 5.17
CA VAL A 87 -9.45 15.93 6.42
C VAL A 87 -8.76 17.28 6.16
N THR A 88 -7.98 17.39 5.09
CA THR A 88 -7.28 18.64 4.74
C THR A 88 -8.12 19.60 3.90
N GLY A 89 -9.22 19.13 3.31
CA GLY A 89 -9.99 19.87 2.32
C GLY A 89 -9.27 20.06 0.97
N ASN A 90 -8.15 19.36 0.73
CA ASN A 90 -7.41 19.43 -0.53
C ASN A 90 -7.77 18.27 -1.45
N GLU A 91 -8.76 18.51 -2.32
CA GLU A 91 -9.29 17.54 -3.30
C GLU A 91 -8.25 16.99 -4.30
N ARG A 92 -7.07 17.61 -4.41
CA ARG A 92 -5.99 17.11 -5.29
C ARG A 92 -5.49 15.74 -4.86
N TRP A 93 -5.56 15.42 -3.57
CA TRP A 93 -5.22 14.10 -3.04
C TRP A 93 -6.21 13.00 -3.46
N LYS A 94 -7.49 13.34 -3.72
CA LYS A 94 -8.41 12.42 -4.40
C LYS A 94 -7.98 12.18 -5.84
N GLY A 95 -7.49 13.23 -6.51
CA GLY A 95 -6.88 13.12 -7.84
C GLY A 95 -5.68 12.14 -7.87
N LEU A 96 -4.82 12.17 -6.85
CA LEU A 96 -3.76 11.18 -6.67
C LEU A 96 -4.32 9.77 -6.49
N THR A 97 -5.34 9.62 -5.66
CA THR A 97 -6.00 8.32 -5.44
C THR A 97 -6.55 7.73 -6.74
N TRP A 98 -7.20 8.55 -7.58
CA TRP A 98 -7.64 8.14 -8.92
C TRP A 98 -6.48 7.78 -9.83
N GLY A 99 -5.37 8.53 -9.77
CA GLY A 99 -4.15 8.24 -10.52
C GLY A 99 -3.44 6.94 -10.11
N MET A 100 -3.68 6.43 -8.90
CA MET A 100 -3.11 5.16 -8.43
C MET A 100 -3.85 3.92 -8.95
N LEU A 101 -5.06 4.06 -9.52
CA LEU A 101 -5.88 2.93 -9.97
C LEU A 101 -5.25 2.09 -11.10
N PRO A 102 -4.57 2.65 -12.12
CA PRO A 102 -3.95 1.82 -13.14
C PRO A 102 -2.89 0.88 -12.54
N LEU A 103 -2.10 1.32 -11.56
CA LEU A 103 -1.12 0.46 -10.87
C LEU A 103 -1.80 -0.69 -10.12
N LEU A 104 -2.92 -0.40 -9.44
CA LEU A 104 -3.73 -1.44 -8.79
C LEU A 104 -4.28 -2.44 -9.83
N GLY A 105 -4.77 -1.94 -10.97
CA GLY A 105 -5.21 -2.78 -12.08
C GLY A 105 -4.09 -3.69 -12.62
N GLY A 106 -2.87 -3.16 -12.71
CA GLY A 106 -1.68 -3.94 -13.09
C GLY A 106 -1.37 -5.06 -12.09
N ALA A 107 -1.46 -4.78 -10.78
CA ALA A 107 -1.30 -5.79 -9.74
C ALA A 107 -2.37 -6.89 -9.84
N MET A 108 -3.62 -6.53 -10.13
CA MET A 108 -4.71 -7.50 -10.33
C MET A 108 -4.50 -8.36 -11.58
N ALA A 109 -4.00 -7.78 -12.68
CA ALA A 109 -3.65 -8.52 -13.89
C ALA A 109 -2.53 -9.55 -13.61
N ALA A 110 -1.47 -9.15 -12.89
CA ALA A 110 -0.39 -10.02 -12.47
C ALA A 110 -0.89 -11.18 -11.58
N CYS A 111 -1.68 -10.85 -10.55
CA CYS A 111 -2.24 -11.86 -9.65
C CYS A 111 -3.15 -12.84 -10.38
N THR A 112 -3.94 -12.37 -11.37
CA THR A 112 -4.79 -13.23 -12.20
C THR A 112 -3.94 -14.18 -13.05
N TYR A 113 -2.89 -13.66 -13.70
CA TYR A 113 -1.97 -14.47 -14.50
C TYR A 113 -1.30 -15.58 -13.66
N HIS A 114 -0.85 -15.24 -12.45
CA HIS A 114 -0.25 -16.19 -11.52
C HIS A 114 -1.25 -17.17 -10.91
N PHE A 115 -2.50 -16.75 -10.68
CA PHE A 115 -3.58 -17.61 -10.19
C PHE A 115 -3.85 -18.79 -11.14
N PHE A 116 -3.75 -18.56 -12.45
CA PHE A 116 -3.92 -19.60 -13.47
C PHE A 116 -2.63 -20.34 -13.84
N TYR A 117 -1.59 -20.22 -13.02
CA TYR A 117 -0.28 -20.82 -13.28
C TYR A 117 0.34 -20.36 -14.60
N ASN A 118 0.35 -19.05 -14.89
CA ASN A 118 1.14 -18.49 -16.00
C ASN A 118 0.91 -19.15 -17.38
N PRO A 119 -0.35 -19.37 -17.82
CA PRO A 119 -0.62 -20.07 -19.08
C PRO A 119 -0.38 -19.13 -20.26
N ARG A 120 0.11 -19.68 -21.38
CA ARG A 120 0.46 -18.88 -22.57
C ARG A 120 -0.74 -18.16 -23.19
N GLU A 121 -1.94 -18.71 -23.00
CA GLU A 121 -3.21 -18.14 -23.44
C GLU A 121 -3.53 -16.79 -22.75
N LEU A 122 -2.93 -16.54 -21.58
CA LEU A 122 -3.11 -15.32 -20.80
C LEU A 122 -1.90 -14.36 -20.85
N ASP A 123 -0.94 -14.55 -21.78
CA ASP A 123 0.22 -13.65 -21.96
C ASP A 123 -0.21 -12.18 -22.16
N ILE A 124 -1.42 -11.95 -22.67
CA ILE A 124 -2.01 -10.60 -22.80
C ILE A 124 -2.14 -9.87 -21.45
N LEU A 125 -2.32 -10.60 -20.34
CA LEU A 125 -2.36 -10.01 -19.00
C LEU A 125 -1.01 -9.41 -18.60
N VAL A 126 0.11 -10.00 -19.05
CA VAL A 126 1.45 -9.47 -18.81
C VAL A 126 1.66 -8.17 -19.60
N ALA A 127 1.22 -8.13 -20.86
CA ALA A 127 1.26 -6.92 -21.67
C ALA A 127 0.36 -5.82 -21.07
N LEU A 128 -0.83 -6.19 -20.58
CA LEU A 128 -1.74 -5.28 -19.89
C LEU A 128 -1.12 -4.75 -18.59
N GLN A 129 -0.49 -5.60 -17.78
CA GLN A 129 0.22 -5.20 -16.57
C GLN A 129 1.31 -4.16 -16.91
N ALA A 130 2.10 -4.40 -17.95
CA ALA A 130 3.15 -3.48 -18.39
C ALA A 130 2.56 -2.13 -18.84
N PHE A 131 1.50 -2.15 -19.64
CA PHE A 131 0.79 -0.95 -20.07
C PHE A 131 0.24 -0.15 -18.89
N LEU A 132 -0.45 -0.82 -17.97
CA LEU A 132 -1.03 -0.20 -16.77
C LEU A 132 0.04 0.33 -15.81
N THR A 133 1.22 -0.28 -15.80
CA THR A 133 2.37 0.23 -15.06
C THR A 133 2.84 1.56 -15.62
N VAL A 134 3.00 1.67 -16.95
CA VAL A 134 3.38 2.93 -17.59
C VAL A 134 2.30 3.99 -17.37
N ALA A 135 1.04 3.68 -17.67
CA ALA A 135 -0.08 4.59 -17.50
C ALA A 135 -0.23 5.05 -16.03
N GLY A 136 -0.05 4.13 -15.10
CA GLY A 136 -0.11 4.38 -13.66
C GLY A 136 1.00 5.29 -13.16
N ASN A 137 2.25 5.06 -13.58
CA ASN A 137 3.34 5.98 -13.26
C ASN A 137 3.12 7.38 -13.84
N CYS A 138 2.65 7.48 -15.07
CA CYS A 138 2.33 8.77 -15.70
C CYS A 138 1.21 9.52 -14.95
N THR A 139 0.14 8.82 -14.59
CA THR A 139 -1.01 9.43 -13.89
C THR A 139 -0.67 9.83 -12.45
N CYS A 140 0.09 9.01 -11.72
CA CYS A 140 0.65 9.37 -10.42
C CYS A 140 1.58 10.58 -10.51
N ALA A 141 2.50 10.62 -11.49
CA ALA A 141 3.40 11.74 -11.69
C ALA A 141 2.65 13.04 -11.97
N TRP A 142 1.62 12.98 -12.83
CA TRP A 142 0.75 14.11 -13.11
C TRP A 142 -0.01 14.60 -11.86
N ALA A 143 -0.58 13.67 -11.08
CA ALA A 143 -1.27 14.02 -9.85
C ALA A 143 -0.33 14.64 -8.81
N ALA A 144 0.87 14.09 -8.65
CA ALA A 144 1.91 14.64 -7.77
C ALA A 144 2.33 16.05 -8.20
N TYR A 145 2.50 16.30 -9.50
CA TYR A 145 2.79 17.63 -10.03
C TYR A 145 1.70 18.66 -9.66
N ARG A 146 0.42 18.28 -9.74
CA ARG A 146 -0.69 19.16 -9.33
C ARG A 146 -0.69 19.48 -7.84
N ILE A 147 -0.28 18.53 -7.00
CA ILE A 147 -0.11 18.74 -5.55
C ILE A 147 1.07 19.68 -5.28
N TYR A 148 2.18 19.50 -6.00
CA TYR A 148 3.36 20.38 -5.89
C TYR A 148 3.04 21.83 -6.24
N GLU A 149 2.35 22.09 -7.36
CA GLU A 149 1.99 23.45 -7.77
C GLU A 149 1.10 24.16 -6.73
N ASP A 150 0.19 23.42 -6.10
CA ASP A 150 -0.67 23.93 -5.01
C ASP A 150 0.14 24.27 -3.75
N ALA A 151 1.06 23.38 -3.36
CA ALA A 151 1.95 23.63 -2.23
C ALA A 151 2.85 24.86 -2.48
N LYS A 152 3.40 24.98 -3.69
CA LYS A 152 4.23 26.14 -4.08
C LYS A 152 3.44 27.45 -4.04
N ALA A 153 2.22 27.46 -4.58
CA ALA A 153 1.34 28.63 -4.53
C ALA A 153 1.05 29.05 -3.07
N SER A 154 0.69 28.10 -2.21
CA SER A 154 0.41 28.38 -0.80
C SER A 154 1.62 28.93 -0.02
N SER A 155 2.85 28.58 -0.44
CA SER A 155 4.07 29.09 0.18
C SER A 155 4.47 30.50 -0.27
N SER A 156 4.01 30.92 -1.45
CA SER A 156 4.27 32.26 -1.99
C SER A 156 3.32 33.32 -1.43
N ASP A 157 2.16 32.89 -0.91
CA ASP A 157 1.13 33.77 -0.35
C ASP A 157 1.26 33.96 1.17
N ALA A 158 2.22 33.28 1.81
CA ALA A 158 2.51 33.32 3.25
C ALA A 158 3.68 34.27 3.58
#